data_AF-A0A5C8T1F2-F1
#
_entry.id   AF-A0A5C8T1F2-F1
#
_cell.length_a   1.000
_cell.length_b   1.000
_cell.length_c   1.000
_cell.angle_alpha   90.00
_cell.angle_beta   90.00
_cell.angle_gamma   90.00
#
_symmetry.space_group_name_H-M   'P 1'
#
loop_
_entity.id
_entity.type
_entity.pdbx_description
1 polymer ?
#
loop_
_entity_poly.entity_id
_entity_poly.type
_entity_poly.pdbx_seq_one_letter_code
_entity_poly.pdbx_strand_id
1 'polypeptide(L)'
;PDKPLDAAQRRRLGLAPDEPVRYRRVRLACGVHVLSEADNWYVPGRLTPAMNAALDETDAPFGRVVRPLEPIRRNVALRPLRDPDAPGPGPDDPLFEVDAVLATGAGLPFCEVAETYLGAVLGRGL
;
A
#
# COMPACT_ATOMS: atom_id res chain seq x y z
N PRO A 1 10.31 -9.89 6.16
CA PRO A 1 9.97 -9.87 7.60
C PRO A 1 8.54 -9.37 7.78
N ASP A 2 7.78 -9.97 8.71
CA ASP A 2 6.47 -9.43 9.10
C ASP A 2 6.63 -8.06 9.74
N LYS A 3 5.69 -7.16 9.45
CA LYS A 3 5.60 -5.82 10.05
C LYS A 3 4.24 -5.70 10.74
N PRO A 4 4.18 -5.57 12.08
CA PRO A 4 2.90 -5.50 12.79
C PRO A 4 2.19 -4.17 12.51
N LEU A 5 0.86 -4.18 12.64
CA LEU A 5 0.04 -2.97 12.67
C LEU A 5 0.12 -2.28 14.03
N ASP A 6 0.08 -0.95 14.03
CA ASP A 6 -0.20 -0.17 15.24
C ASP A 6 -1.69 -0.19 15.62
N ALA A 7 -1.99 0.26 16.84
CA ALA A 7 -3.36 0.27 17.37
C ALA A 7 -4.34 1.16 16.56
N ALA A 8 -3.86 2.25 15.96
CA ALA A 8 -4.68 3.12 15.14
C ALA A 8 -5.03 2.46 13.79
N GLN A 9 -4.07 1.77 13.18
CA GLN A 9 -4.30 1.01 11.96
C GLN A 9 -5.27 -0.16 12.22
N ARG A 10 -5.11 -0.90 13.33
CA ARG A 10 -6.08 -1.95 13.73
C ARG A 10 -7.50 -1.40 13.89
N ARG A 11 -7.66 -0.20 14.48
CA ARG A 11 -8.97 0.47 14.61
C ARG A 11 -9.54 0.91 13.28
N ARG A 12 -8.72 1.46 12.37
CA ARG A 12 -9.17 1.87 11.02
C ARG A 12 -9.65 0.68 10.20
N LEU A 13 -9.02 -0.47 10.36
CA LEU A 13 -9.45 -1.73 9.78
C LEU A 13 -10.63 -2.37 10.53
N GLY A 14 -11.03 -1.85 11.70
CA GLY A 14 -12.11 -2.43 12.50
C GLY A 14 -11.82 -3.88 12.89
N LEU A 15 -10.57 -4.19 13.25
CA LEU A 15 -10.16 -5.55 13.56
C LEU A 15 -10.70 -6.01 14.91
N ALA A 16 -11.12 -7.28 14.99
CA ALA A 16 -11.24 -7.95 16.27
C ALA A 16 -9.85 -8.14 16.93
N PRO A 17 -9.77 -8.36 18.26
CA PRO A 17 -8.50 -8.50 18.98
C PRO A 17 -7.52 -9.48 18.32
N ASP A 18 -8.01 -10.65 17.91
CA ASP A 18 -7.21 -11.72 17.32
C ASP A 18 -7.41 -11.90 15.80
N GLU A 19 -8.04 -10.92 15.13
CA GLU A 19 -8.24 -11.02 13.68
C GLU A 19 -6.88 -10.99 12.98
N PRO A 20 -6.57 -12.02 12.15
CA PRO A 20 -5.27 -12.15 11.52
C PRO A 20 -5.08 -11.07 10.46
N VAL A 21 -3.83 -10.63 10.33
CA VAL A 21 -3.40 -9.67 9.31
C VAL A 21 -2.14 -10.20 8.65
N ARG A 22 -2.04 -10.01 7.35
CA ARG A 22 -0.86 -10.36 6.56
C ARG A 22 -0.20 -9.11 6.03
N TYR A 23 1.13 -9.16 5.96
CA TYR A 23 1.96 -8.09 5.43
C TYR A 23 2.51 -8.45 4.04
N ARG A 24 2.45 -7.50 3.10
CA ARG A 24 3.08 -7.61 1.78
C ARG A 24 3.67 -6.26 1.37
N ARG A 25 4.99 -6.22 1.17
CA ARG A 25 5.66 -5.10 0.52
C ARG A 25 5.59 -5.25 -0.99
N VAL A 26 5.28 -4.17 -1.69
CA VAL A 26 5.28 -4.13 -3.16
C VAL A 26 6.02 -2.90 -3.66
N ARG A 27 6.47 -2.95 -4.91
CA ARG A 27 7.05 -1.83 -5.64
C ARG A 27 6.23 -1.57 -6.89
N LEU A 28 5.90 -0.32 -7.15
CA LEU A 28 5.42 0.13 -8.44
C LEU A 28 6.62 0.60 -9.25
N ALA A 29 6.89 -0.05 -10.37
CA ALA A 29 8.02 0.30 -11.23
C ALA A 29 7.54 0.68 -12.64
N CYS A 30 8.27 1.58 -13.29
CA CYS A 30 8.15 1.92 -14.69
C CYS A 30 9.53 1.76 -15.34
N GLY A 31 9.69 0.73 -16.17
CA GLY A 31 11.00 0.33 -16.68
C GLY A 31 11.96 -0.01 -15.53
N VAL A 32 13.11 0.66 -15.50
CA VAL A 32 14.14 0.48 -14.44
C VAL A 32 13.87 1.33 -13.20
N HIS A 33 12.89 2.23 -13.23
CA HIS A 33 12.64 3.19 -12.17
C HIS A 33 11.55 2.70 -11.21
N VAL A 34 11.82 2.79 -9.92
CA VAL A 34 10.79 2.58 -8.89
C VAL A 34 10.07 3.91 -8.66
N LEU A 35 8.76 3.91 -8.90
CA LEU A 35 7.91 5.09 -8.71
C LEU A 35 7.43 5.21 -7.27
N SER A 36 7.12 4.07 -6.65
CA SER A 36 6.73 4.01 -5.24
C SER A 36 7.00 2.64 -4.64
N GLU A 37 7.18 2.63 -3.32
CA GLU A 37 7.19 1.43 -2.49
C GLU A 37 5.99 1.47 -1.56
N ALA A 38 5.33 0.33 -1.35
CA ALA A 38 4.14 0.26 -0.51
C ALA A 38 4.18 -0.94 0.44
N ASP A 39 3.91 -0.67 1.71
CA ASP A 39 3.59 -1.66 2.71
C ASP A 39 2.07 -1.88 2.71
N ASN A 40 1.62 -3.10 2.41
CA ASN A 40 0.21 -3.49 2.49
C ASN A 40 0.00 -4.40 3.69
N TRP A 41 -0.92 -4.01 4.57
CA TRP A 41 -1.44 -4.87 5.62
C TRP A 41 -2.88 -5.21 5.30
N TYR A 42 -3.15 -6.47 4.98
CA TYR A 42 -4.47 -6.91 4.55
C TYR A 42 -5.03 -8.01 5.44
N VAL A 43 -6.36 -8.06 5.49
CA VAL A 43 -7.10 -9.01 6.32
C VAL A 43 -7.49 -10.21 5.46
N PRO A 44 -6.79 -11.35 5.54
CA PRO A 44 -7.03 -12.49 4.65
C PRO A 44 -8.46 -13.04 4.75
N GLY A 45 -9.11 -12.93 5.91
CA GLY A 45 -10.51 -13.33 6.11
C GLY A 45 -11.53 -12.50 5.31
N ARG A 46 -11.10 -11.39 4.71
CA ARG A 46 -11.93 -10.49 3.87
C ARG A 46 -11.63 -10.67 2.38
N LEU A 47 -10.74 -11.59 2.02
CA LEU A 47 -10.38 -11.98 0.66
C LEU A 47 -10.92 -13.39 0.38
N THR A 48 -11.07 -13.72 -0.91
CA THR A 48 -11.40 -15.11 -1.30
C THR A 48 -10.19 -16.02 -1.13
N PRO A 49 -10.37 -17.35 -0.96
CA PRO A 49 -9.26 -18.29 -0.91
C PRO A 49 -8.34 -18.21 -2.14
N ALA A 50 -8.90 -18.02 -3.33
CA ALA A 50 -8.13 -17.89 -4.57
C ALA A 50 -7.28 -16.60 -4.58
N MET A 51 -7.78 -15.50 -4.03
CA MET A 51 -6.99 -14.27 -3.86
C MET A 51 -5.83 -14.50 -2.89
N ASN A 52 -6.10 -15.13 -1.73
CA ASN A 52 -5.05 -15.43 -0.76
C ASN A 52 -3.97 -16.35 -1.35
N ALA A 53 -4.36 -17.41 -2.06
CA ALA A 53 -3.41 -18.30 -2.75
C ALA A 53 -2.59 -17.55 -3.81
N ALA A 54 -3.22 -16.71 -4.64
CA ALA A 54 -2.50 -15.90 -5.62
C ALA A 54 -1.49 -14.94 -4.98
N LEU A 55 -1.81 -14.35 -3.82
CA LEU A 55 -0.88 -13.51 -3.07
C LEU A 55 0.23 -14.35 -2.41
N ASP A 56 -0.07 -15.51 -1.86
CA ASP A 56 0.93 -16.31 -1.14
C ASP A 56 1.92 -17.00 -2.09
N GLU A 57 1.45 -17.44 -3.25
CA GLU A 57 2.18 -18.37 -4.12
C GLU A 57 2.81 -17.69 -5.34
N THR A 58 2.49 -16.40 -5.59
CA THR A 58 2.94 -15.70 -6.80
C THR A 58 3.37 -14.25 -6.56
N ASP A 59 4.10 -13.71 -7.52
CA ASP A 59 4.45 -12.29 -7.60
C ASP A 59 3.34 -11.43 -8.23
N ALA A 60 2.10 -11.92 -8.27
CA ALA A 60 0.98 -11.14 -8.80
C ALA A 60 0.87 -9.78 -8.07
N PRO A 61 0.64 -8.67 -8.81
CA PRO A 61 0.44 -7.37 -8.20
C PRO A 61 -0.77 -7.36 -7.28
N PHE A 62 -0.62 -6.87 -6.05
CA PHE A 62 -1.69 -6.86 -5.05
C PHE A 62 -2.98 -6.22 -5.57
N GLY A 63 -2.87 -5.03 -6.16
CA GLY A 63 -4.00 -4.30 -6.75
C GLY A 63 -4.74 -5.08 -7.85
N ARG A 64 -4.03 -5.92 -8.61
CA ARG A 64 -4.64 -6.78 -9.64
C ARG A 64 -5.46 -7.90 -9.00
N VAL A 65 -4.93 -8.53 -7.96
CA VAL A 65 -5.60 -9.63 -7.25
C VAL A 65 -6.87 -9.15 -6.55
N VAL A 66 -6.84 -7.98 -5.91
CA VAL A 66 -7.99 -7.45 -5.15
C VAL A 66 -8.96 -6.63 -6.00
N ARG A 67 -8.69 -6.41 -7.30
CA ARG A 67 -9.58 -5.67 -8.21
C ARG A 67 -11.04 -6.13 -8.19
N PRO A 68 -11.36 -7.45 -8.14
CA PRO A 68 -12.74 -7.92 -8.08
C PRO A 68 -13.50 -7.50 -6.80
N LEU A 69 -12.82 -7.03 -5.76
CA LEU A 69 -13.46 -6.47 -4.56
C LEU A 69 -13.97 -5.03 -4.77
N GLU A 70 -13.72 -4.45 -5.95
CA GLU A 70 -14.05 -3.05 -6.30
C GLU A 70 -13.54 -2.06 -5.25
N PRO A 71 -12.22 -2.03 -5.00
CA PRO A 71 -11.67 -1.31 -3.87
C PRO A 71 -11.90 0.20 -3.97
N ILE A 72 -12.48 0.77 -2.92
CA ILE A 72 -12.59 2.20 -2.68
C ILE A 72 -11.44 2.62 -1.76
N ARG A 73 -10.66 3.60 -2.22
CA ARG A 73 -9.52 4.14 -1.47
C ARG A 73 -9.92 5.38 -0.68
N ARG A 74 -9.48 5.46 0.57
CA ARG A 74 -9.54 6.67 1.39
C ARG A 74 -8.16 6.99 1.96
N ASN A 75 -7.61 8.14 1.59
CA ASN A 75 -6.37 8.64 2.19
C ASN A 75 -6.61 9.04 3.66
N VAL A 76 -5.67 8.65 4.51
CA VAL A 76 -5.66 8.90 5.95
C VAL A 76 -4.67 10.01 6.29
N ALA A 77 -3.48 9.96 5.69
CA ALA A 77 -2.43 10.95 5.89
C ALA A 77 -1.63 11.15 4.61
N LEU A 78 -1.09 12.37 4.46
CA LEU A 78 -0.10 12.73 3.46
C LEU A 78 1.03 13.44 4.21
N ARG A 79 2.26 12.92 4.12
CA ARG A 79 3.42 13.50 4.79
C ARG A 79 4.49 13.85 3.77
N PRO A 80 4.85 15.13 3.57
CA PRO A 80 6.04 15.46 2.79
C PRO A 80 7.28 14.91 3.50
N LEU A 81 8.19 14.31 2.75
CA LEU A 81 9.46 13.77 3.27
C LEU A 81 10.67 14.63 2.90
N ARG A 82 10.45 15.71 2.14
CA ARG A 82 11.52 16.63 1.75
C ARG A 82 11.30 18.02 2.26
N ASP A 83 12.43 18.67 2.45
CA ASP A 83 12.52 20.11 2.60
C ASP A 83 12.08 20.80 1.29
N PRO A 84 11.12 21.74 1.33
CA PRO A 84 10.73 22.52 0.15
C PRO A 84 11.88 23.35 -0.45
N ASP A 85 12.90 23.70 0.35
CA ASP A 85 14.05 24.51 -0.08
C ASP A 85 15.22 23.67 -0.63
N ALA A 86 15.12 22.33 -0.57
CA ALA A 86 16.14 21.45 -1.12
C ALA A 86 16.21 21.52 -2.66
N PRO A 87 17.37 21.21 -3.27
CA PRO A 87 17.48 21.02 -4.71
C PRO A 87 16.47 19.99 -5.26
N GLY A 88 16.24 20.04 -6.58
CA GLY A 88 15.35 19.09 -7.24
C GLY A 88 15.77 17.64 -6.98
N PRO A 89 14.82 16.71 -6.78
CA PRO A 89 15.12 15.34 -6.42
C PRO A 89 15.76 14.55 -7.55
N GLY A 90 16.65 13.64 -7.17
CA GLY A 90 16.97 12.47 -7.96
C GLY A 90 15.81 11.47 -8.02
N PRO A 91 15.86 10.50 -8.94
CA PRO A 91 14.78 9.54 -9.15
C PRO A 91 14.46 8.67 -7.92
N ASP A 92 15.46 8.36 -7.10
CA ASP A 92 15.30 7.50 -5.92
C ASP A 92 15.02 8.28 -4.63
N ASP A 93 14.99 9.62 -4.69
CA ASP A 93 14.75 10.45 -3.51
C ASP A 93 13.28 10.35 -3.07
N PRO A 94 12.99 10.02 -1.80
CA PRO A 94 11.62 10.03 -1.31
C PRO A 94 11.03 11.44 -1.39
N LEU A 95 9.79 11.55 -1.84
CA LEU A 95 9.05 12.81 -1.97
C LEU A 95 8.08 13.01 -0.82
N PHE A 96 7.19 12.04 -0.65
CA PHE A 96 6.12 12.07 0.34
C PHE A 96 5.63 10.65 0.61
N GLU A 97 4.96 10.51 1.75
CA GLU A 97 4.23 9.31 2.11
C GLU A 97 2.74 9.53 2.02
N VAL A 98 2.02 8.47 1.65
CA VAL A 98 0.56 8.42 1.73
C VAL A 98 0.17 7.19 2.55
N ASP A 99 -0.56 7.43 3.63
CA ASP A 99 -1.27 6.37 4.34
C ASP A 99 -2.72 6.33 3.84
N ALA A 100 -3.23 5.15 3.51
CA ALA A 100 -4.59 4.98 3.01
C ALA A 100 -5.22 3.67 3.46
N VAL A 101 -6.55 3.65 3.53
CA VAL A 101 -7.34 2.43 3.74
C VAL A 101 -8.07 2.09 2.46
N LEU A 102 -7.98 0.83 2.05
CA LEU A 102 -8.80 0.23 1.02
C LEU A 102 -9.98 -0.48 1.66
N ALA A 103 -11.18 -0.16 1.20
CA ALA A 103 -12.41 -0.85 1.52
C ALA A 103 -12.97 -1.51 0.26
N THR A 104 -13.73 -2.60 0.41
CA THR A 104 -14.48 -3.19 -0.70
C THR A 104 -15.53 -2.21 -1.23
N GLY A 105 -16.14 -2.50 -2.38
CA GLY A 105 -17.28 -1.70 -2.88
C GLY A 105 -18.45 -1.62 -1.90
N ALA A 106 -18.58 -2.60 -1.00
CA ALA A 106 -19.56 -2.61 0.09
C ALA A 106 -19.12 -1.83 1.35
N GLY A 107 -17.96 -1.16 1.32
CA GLY A 107 -17.45 -0.32 2.41
C GLY A 107 -16.73 -1.08 3.53
N LEU A 108 -16.51 -2.39 3.41
CA LEU A 108 -15.74 -3.15 4.39
C LEU A 108 -14.23 -2.88 4.21
N PRO A 109 -13.52 -2.25 5.18
CA PRO A 109 -12.08 -2.10 5.11
C PRO A 109 -11.42 -3.47 4.97
N PHE A 110 -10.40 -3.64 4.15
CA PHE A 110 -9.70 -4.92 4.03
C PHE A 110 -8.19 -4.79 3.93
N CYS A 111 -7.69 -3.58 3.65
CA CYS A 111 -6.26 -3.33 3.60
C CYS A 111 -5.95 -1.90 4.04
N GLU A 112 -4.89 -1.76 4.83
CA GLU A 112 -4.23 -0.49 5.06
C GLU A 112 -2.91 -0.48 4.30
N VAL A 113 -2.60 0.66 3.69
CA VAL A 113 -1.45 0.84 2.81
C VAL A 113 -0.66 2.05 3.30
N ALA A 114 0.66 1.89 3.44
CA ALA A 114 1.59 3.01 3.60
C ALA A 114 2.52 3.03 2.38
N GLU A 115 2.45 4.09 1.59
CA GLU A 115 3.21 4.27 0.36
C GLU A 115 4.25 5.36 0.53
N THR A 116 5.46 5.13 0.02
CA THR A 116 6.47 6.17 -0.19
C THR A 116 6.63 6.39 -1.68
N TYR A 117 6.38 7.60 -2.16
CA TYR A 117 6.58 7.98 -3.56
C TYR A 117 7.97 8.56 -3.77
N LEU A 118 8.64 8.15 -4.84
CA LEU A 118 10.02 8.53 -5.16
C LEU A 118 10.07 9.55 -6.29
N GLY A 119 11.20 10.26 -6.41
CA GLY A 119 11.43 11.31 -7.41
C GLY A 119 11.14 10.90 -8.85
N ALA A 120 11.28 9.61 -9.18
CA ALA A 120 10.99 9.06 -10.50
C ALA A 120 9.53 9.31 -10.95
N VAL A 121 8.59 9.49 -10.01
CA VAL A 121 7.19 9.82 -10.34
C VAL A 121 7.04 11.16 -11.07
N LEU A 122 8.05 12.04 -10.98
CA LEU A 122 8.06 13.33 -11.69
C LEU A 122 8.37 13.20 -13.18
N GLY A 123 8.73 12.00 -13.67
CA GLY A 123 8.95 11.73 -15.10
C GLY A 123 10.17 12.43 -15.70
N ARG A 124 11.09 12.94 -14.88
CA ARG A 124 12.32 13.57 -15.36
C ARG A 124 13.31 12.49 -15.79
N GLY A 125 13.29 12.16 -17.09
CA GLY A 125 14.23 11.21 -17.70
C GLY A 125 13.75 9.75 -17.80
N LEU A 126 12.42 9.51 -17.77
CA LEU A 126 11.82 8.25 -18.21
C LEU A 126 11.93 8.06 -19.73
#